data_AF-A0A954NWQ3-F1
#
_entry.id   AF-A0A954NWQ3-F1
#
_cell.length_a   1.000
_cell.length_b   1.000
_cell.length_c   1.000
_cell.angle_alpha   90.00
_cell.angle_beta   90.00
_cell.angle_gamma   90.00
#
_symmetry.space_group_name_H-M   'P 1'
#
loop_
_entity.id
_entity.type
_entity.pdbx_description
1 polymer ?
#
loop_
_entity_poly.entity_id
_entity_poly.type
_entity_poly.pdbx_seq_one_letter_code
_entity_poly.pdbx_strand_id
1 'polypeptide(L)'
;AGWNVIKVIWGDEWDDLVRRDKTGLLVRRMGEVVDGQYQKYAAETGEYIRKDFFGKYPELLELVKDISDEKLVRMRRGGHDPEKVHAAFHAATHHKGQPTVILAKTIKGYGLGPAGQAKNVAHNLKKMKNEEVESFQKFFNIPLEKEQIVNLEFYRPAEDSPEIKYLKARREELGGYLPQRHDRCEPVQAPGLDVFDEFLKGTGDKEASTTMAW
;
A
#
# COMPACT_ATOMS: atom_id res chain seq x y z
N ALA A 1 -0.38 -23.37 2.82
CA ALA A 1 -0.78 -22.49 1.70
C ALA A 1 0.13 -22.60 0.49
N GLY A 2 1.47 -22.71 0.64
CA GLY A 2 2.37 -22.94 -0.50
C GLY A 2 2.66 -21.72 -1.38
N TRP A 3 2.44 -20.51 -0.86
CA TRP A 3 2.66 -19.25 -1.59
C TRP A 3 4.12 -18.82 -1.55
N ASN A 4 4.57 -18.16 -2.61
CA ASN A 4 5.80 -17.36 -2.59
C ASN A 4 5.56 -16.08 -1.79
N VAL A 5 6.36 -15.81 -0.77
CA VAL A 5 6.16 -14.67 0.14
C VAL A 5 7.31 -13.69 -0.01
N ILE A 6 7.01 -12.45 -0.40
CA ILE A 6 7.97 -11.36 -0.49
C ILE A 6 7.65 -10.33 0.59
N LYS A 7 8.57 -10.08 1.52
CA LYS A 7 8.41 -9.14 2.63
C LYS A 7 9.12 -7.83 2.32
N VAL A 8 8.36 -6.74 2.17
CA VAL A 8 8.89 -5.40 1.90
C VAL A 8 8.80 -4.57 3.19
N ILE A 9 9.82 -4.72 4.05
CA ILE A 9 9.76 -4.27 5.45
C ILE A 9 10.42 -2.91 5.67
N TRP A 10 11.61 -2.70 5.11
CA TRP A 10 12.47 -1.55 5.37
C TRP A 10 12.82 -0.81 4.09
N GLY A 11 12.89 0.51 4.14
CA GLY A 11 13.39 1.35 3.04
C GLY A 11 14.92 1.30 2.91
N ASP A 12 15.43 1.91 1.85
CA ASP A 12 16.85 2.05 1.51
C ASP A 12 17.71 2.61 2.64
N GLU A 13 17.19 3.50 3.49
CA GLU A 13 17.96 4.10 4.59
C GLU A 13 18.42 3.07 5.63
N TRP A 14 17.79 1.90 5.67
CA TRP A 14 18.16 0.79 6.55
C TRP A 14 19.25 -0.10 5.97
N ASP A 15 19.48 -0.08 4.66
CA ASP A 15 20.41 -1.01 3.99
C ASP A 15 21.84 -0.83 4.52
N ASP A 16 22.29 0.42 4.73
CA ASP A 16 23.61 0.71 5.28
C ASP A 16 23.75 0.20 6.72
N LEU A 17 22.72 0.41 7.55
CA LEU A 17 22.72 -0.05 8.95
C LEU A 17 22.80 -1.58 9.04
N VAL A 18 22.01 -2.29 8.23
CA VAL A 18 22.05 -3.75 8.17
C VAL A 18 23.41 -4.23 7.66
N ARG A 19 24.02 -3.55 6.69
CA ARG A 19 25.35 -3.92 6.16
C ARG A 19 26.47 -3.69 7.19
N ARG A 20 26.39 -2.62 7.96
CA ARG A 20 27.37 -2.22 8.98
C ARG A 20 27.26 -3.05 10.26
N ASP A 21 26.07 -3.51 10.61
CA ASP A 21 25.88 -4.37 11.78
C ASP A 21 26.54 -5.74 11.59
N LYS A 22 27.71 -5.93 12.22
CA LYS A 22 28.42 -7.22 12.24
C LYS A 22 27.97 -8.14 13.38
N THR A 23 27.17 -7.64 14.30
CA THR A 23 26.72 -8.38 15.48
C THR A 23 25.43 -9.17 15.22
N GLY A 24 24.65 -8.76 14.20
CA GLY A 24 23.32 -9.30 13.92
C GLY A 24 22.24 -8.81 14.91
N LEU A 25 22.60 -7.94 15.85
CA LEU A 25 21.69 -7.41 16.86
C LEU A 25 20.60 -6.54 16.25
N LEU A 26 20.84 -5.88 15.11
CA LEU A 26 19.84 -5.03 14.47
C LEU A 26 18.69 -5.87 13.94
N VAL A 27 19.02 -6.93 13.18
CA VAL A 27 18.02 -7.86 12.64
C VAL A 27 17.30 -8.59 13.77
N ARG A 28 18.02 -8.97 14.83
CA ARG A 28 17.42 -9.54 16.05
C ARG A 28 16.42 -8.56 16.68
N ARG A 29 16.82 -7.29 16.89
CA ARG A 29 15.96 -6.25 17.46
C ARG A 29 14.74 -6.02 16.60
N MET A 30 14.88 -6.03 15.27
CA MET A 30 13.76 -5.93 14.33
C MET A 30 12.76 -7.09 14.45
N GLY A 31 13.22 -8.28 14.82
CA GLY A 31 12.37 -9.46 15.05
C GLY A 31 11.71 -9.49 16.43
N GLU A 32 12.32 -8.88 17.44
CA GLU A 32 11.81 -8.85 18.83
C GLU A 32 10.70 -7.80 19.04
N VAL A 33 10.68 -6.75 18.23
CA VAL A 33 9.68 -5.68 18.35
C VAL A 33 8.33 -6.14 17.81
N VAL A 34 7.33 -6.17 18.69
CA VAL A 34 5.94 -6.49 18.34
C VAL A 34 5.23 -5.31 17.65
N ASP A 35 4.14 -5.61 16.93
CA ASP A 35 3.41 -4.62 16.12
C ASP A 35 2.92 -3.40 16.90
N GLY A 36 2.42 -3.59 18.13
CA GLY A 36 1.99 -2.48 18.98
C GLY A 36 3.13 -1.49 19.28
N GLN A 37 4.34 -1.99 19.46
CA GLN A 37 5.53 -1.16 19.66
C GLN A 37 5.97 -0.49 18.35
N TYR A 38 5.89 -1.19 17.21
CA TYR A 38 6.12 -0.55 15.90
C TYR A 38 5.11 0.57 15.60
N GLN A 39 3.87 0.42 16.04
CA GLN A 39 2.87 1.48 15.92
C GLN A 39 3.26 2.69 16.77
N LYS A 40 3.72 2.47 18.00
CA LYS A 40 4.22 3.52 18.87
C LYS A 40 5.41 4.27 18.26
N TYR A 41 6.40 3.57 17.71
CA TYR A 41 7.54 4.23 17.04
C TYR A 41 7.13 5.16 15.88
N ALA A 42 6.04 4.87 15.18
CA ALA A 42 5.58 5.74 14.09
C ALA A 42 4.86 7.02 14.56
N ALA A 43 4.54 7.12 15.86
CA ALA A 43 3.88 8.26 16.49
C ALA A 43 4.78 9.05 17.46
N GLU A 44 5.99 8.56 17.73
CA GLU A 44 6.88 9.09 18.76
C GLU A 44 8.08 9.86 18.17
N THR A 45 8.83 10.53 19.05
CA THR A 45 10.03 11.31 18.68
C THR A 45 11.22 10.42 18.31
N GLY A 46 12.18 10.99 17.59
CA GLY A 46 13.43 10.31 17.27
C GLY A 46 14.23 9.93 18.52
N GLU A 47 14.19 10.77 19.56
CA GLU A 47 14.78 10.48 20.88
C GLU A 47 14.18 9.20 21.47
N TYR A 48 12.85 9.06 21.44
CA TYR A 48 12.18 7.86 21.92
C TYR A 48 12.58 6.63 21.11
N ILE A 49 12.63 6.74 19.77
CA ILE A 49 13.08 5.64 18.89
C ILE A 49 14.53 5.27 19.22
N ARG A 50 15.43 6.25 19.36
CA ARG A 50 16.84 6.02 19.70
C ARG A 50 16.96 5.27 21.02
N LYS A 51 16.28 5.73 22.06
CA LYS A 51 16.34 5.15 23.40
C LYS A 51 15.71 3.76 23.48
N ASP A 52 14.53 3.59 22.90
CA ASP A 52 13.71 2.39 23.08
C ASP A 52 14.03 1.31 22.02
N PHE A 53 14.20 1.67 20.75
CA PHE A 53 14.56 0.72 19.69
C PHE A 53 16.05 0.40 19.72
N PHE A 54 16.90 1.40 19.52
CA PHE A 54 18.35 1.22 19.42
C PHE A 54 19.01 1.07 20.79
N GLY A 55 18.53 1.75 21.83
CA GLY A 55 19.07 1.66 23.20
C GLY A 55 18.83 0.34 23.91
N LYS A 56 18.10 -0.61 23.30
CA LYS A 56 17.98 -1.98 23.80
C LYS A 56 19.33 -2.70 23.88
N TYR A 57 20.25 -2.37 22.96
CA TYR A 57 21.60 -2.91 22.88
C TYR A 57 22.59 -1.75 22.68
N PRO A 58 23.63 -1.57 23.52
CA PRO A 58 24.60 -0.48 23.38
C PRO A 58 25.24 -0.39 21.99
N GLU A 59 25.48 -1.53 21.34
CA GLU A 59 26.04 -1.65 20.00
C GLU A 59 25.14 -0.99 18.94
N LEU A 60 23.83 -1.04 19.12
CA LEU A 60 22.87 -0.43 18.21
C LEU A 60 22.81 1.09 18.38
N LEU A 61 23.11 1.64 19.56
CA LEU A 61 23.27 3.09 19.75
C LEU A 61 24.48 3.61 18.97
N GLU A 62 25.60 2.89 19.04
CA GLU A 62 26.80 3.21 18.28
C GLU A 62 26.54 3.17 16.77
N LEU A 63 25.72 2.22 16.31
CA LEU A 63 25.34 2.08 14.91
C LEU A 63 24.59 3.31 14.36
N VAL A 64 23.83 4.03 15.20
CA VAL A 64 23.03 5.21 14.81
C VAL A 64 23.52 6.52 15.40
N LYS A 65 24.75 6.56 15.96
CA LYS A 65 25.28 7.77 16.62
C LYS A 65 25.33 9.00 15.71
N ASP A 66 25.57 8.78 14.41
CA ASP A 66 25.72 9.83 13.40
C ASP A 66 24.39 10.17 12.70
N ILE A 67 23.30 9.51 13.09
CA ILE A 67 21.96 9.77 12.54
C ILE A 67 21.26 10.71 13.52
N SER A 68 20.70 11.84 13.07
CA SER A 68 19.93 12.74 13.94
C SER A 68 18.56 12.16 14.29
N ASP A 69 17.94 12.64 15.36
CA ASP A 69 16.60 12.20 15.77
C ASP A 69 15.54 12.53 14.70
N GLU A 70 15.67 13.66 14.01
CA GLU A 70 14.80 14.02 12.88
C GLU A 70 14.94 13.03 11.72
N LYS A 71 16.17 12.56 11.47
CA LYS A 71 16.43 11.56 10.42
C LYS A 71 15.87 10.20 10.83
N LEU A 72 15.99 9.79 12.10
CA LEU A 72 15.42 8.53 12.60
C LEU A 72 13.91 8.45 12.37
N VAL A 73 13.18 9.55 12.63
CA VAL A 73 11.72 9.61 12.39
C VAL A 73 11.37 9.49 10.91
N ARG A 74 12.26 9.95 10.02
CA ARG A 74 12.04 9.96 8.57
C ARG A 74 12.44 8.66 7.86
N MET A 75 13.17 7.76 8.51
CA MET A 75 13.57 6.49 7.91
C MET A 75 12.35 5.68 7.47
N ARG A 76 12.30 5.29 6.20
CA ARG A 76 11.08 4.76 5.60
C ARG A 76 10.88 3.29 5.94
N ARG A 77 9.60 2.91 6.01
CA ARG A 77 9.19 1.51 5.91
C ARG A 77 9.20 1.11 4.44
N GLY A 78 9.47 -0.15 4.14
CA GLY A 78 9.69 -0.61 2.76
C GLY A 78 8.49 -0.38 1.83
N GLY A 79 7.26 -0.38 2.34
CA GLY A 79 6.09 -0.06 1.51
C GLY A 79 5.99 1.40 1.06
N HIS A 80 6.83 2.29 1.60
CA HIS A 80 6.96 3.71 1.20
C HIS A 80 8.24 3.98 0.40
N ASP A 81 8.94 2.92 -0.01
CA ASP A 81 10.14 3.00 -0.84
C ASP A 81 9.82 2.42 -2.24
N PRO A 82 9.75 3.27 -3.29
CA PRO A 82 9.44 2.83 -4.65
C PRO A 82 10.38 1.77 -5.20
N GLU A 83 11.67 1.79 -4.84
CA GLU A 83 12.65 0.82 -5.32
C GLU A 83 12.39 -0.56 -4.72
N LYS A 84 12.10 -0.61 -3.41
CA LYS A 84 11.77 -1.85 -2.71
C LYS A 84 10.44 -2.43 -3.19
N VAL A 85 9.44 -1.58 -3.42
CA VAL A 85 8.14 -1.98 -4.00
C VAL A 85 8.34 -2.52 -5.42
N HIS A 86 9.08 -1.80 -6.27
CA HIS A 86 9.37 -2.26 -7.63
C HIS A 86 10.09 -3.60 -7.65
N ALA A 87 11.13 -3.79 -6.82
CA ALA A 87 11.85 -5.05 -6.70
C ALA A 87 10.93 -6.22 -6.33
N ALA A 88 9.96 -5.99 -5.43
CA ALA A 88 8.99 -7.00 -5.04
C ALA A 88 8.03 -7.36 -6.18
N PHE A 89 7.48 -6.37 -6.88
CA PHE A 89 6.63 -6.63 -8.05
C PHE A 89 7.40 -7.31 -9.18
N HIS A 90 8.64 -6.89 -9.45
CA HIS A 90 9.50 -7.52 -10.44
C HIS A 90 9.76 -8.99 -10.09
N ALA A 91 10.12 -9.31 -8.85
CA ALA A 91 10.30 -10.69 -8.42
C ALA A 91 8.98 -11.50 -8.51
N ALA A 92 7.84 -10.90 -8.18
CA ALA A 92 6.54 -11.55 -8.26
C ALA A 92 6.10 -11.87 -9.70
N THR A 93 6.32 -10.97 -10.66
CA THR A 93 5.93 -11.16 -12.06
C THR A 93 6.79 -12.21 -12.78
N HIS A 94 8.03 -12.39 -12.35
CA HIS A 94 8.96 -13.40 -12.87
C HIS A 94 8.81 -14.77 -12.18
N HIS A 95 8.12 -14.83 -11.05
CA HIS A 95 7.89 -16.06 -10.33
C HIS A 95 6.89 -16.99 -11.05
N LYS A 96 7.11 -18.32 -10.95
CA LYS A 96 6.31 -19.36 -11.62
C LYS A 96 6.02 -20.52 -10.65
N GLY A 97 4.96 -21.27 -10.90
CA GLY A 97 4.61 -22.49 -10.15
C GLY A 97 3.65 -22.29 -8.98
N GLN A 98 3.64 -21.11 -8.36
CA GLN A 98 2.76 -20.79 -7.24
C GLN A 98 2.39 -19.30 -7.20
N PRO A 99 1.27 -18.92 -6.56
CA PRO A 99 0.92 -17.52 -6.34
C PRO A 99 1.95 -16.81 -5.44
N THR A 100 2.10 -15.51 -5.65
CA THR A 100 2.95 -14.64 -4.82
C THR A 100 2.10 -13.71 -3.95
N VAL A 101 2.47 -13.57 -2.67
CA VAL A 101 1.97 -12.53 -1.77
C VAL A 101 3.11 -11.56 -1.43
N ILE A 102 2.85 -10.27 -1.64
CA ILE A 102 3.75 -9.19 -1.22
C ILE A 102 3.21 -8.60 0.07
N LEU A 103 3.99 -8.71 1.15
CA LEU A 103 3.70 -8.13 2.45
C LEU A 103 4.44 -6.80 2.59
N ALA A 104 3.79 -5.72 2.18
CA ALA A 104 4.34 -4.36 2.24
C ALA A 104 4.06 -3.71 3.61
N LYS A 105 5.12 -3.41 4.37
CA LYS A 105 5.01 -2.72 5.66
C LYS A 105 4.90 -1.21 5.41
N THR A 106 3.77 -0.62 5.76
CA THR A 106 3.45 0.81 5.58
C THR A 106 3.15 1.51 6.91
N ILE A 107 2.96 2.82 6.88
CA ILE A 107 2.46 3.61 8.01
C ILE A 107 1.03 4.06 7.70
N LYS A 108 0.08 3.72 8.58
CA LYS A 108 -1.31 4.22 8.47
C LYS A 108 -1.32 5.74 8.65
N GLY A 109 -1.94 6.45 7.70
CA GLY A 109 -1.99 7.91 7.70
C GLY A 109 -0.65 8.58 7.42
N TYR A 110 0.22 7.96 6.62
CA TYR A 110 1.53 8.50 6.26
C TYR A 110 1.42 9.93 5.70
N GLY A 111 2.18 10.86 6.26
CA GLY A 111 2.19 12.26 5.84
C GLY A 111 1.03 13.11 6.39
N LEU A 112 0.10 12.52 7.16
CA LEU A 112 -0.95 13.27 7.86
C LEU A 112 -0.46 13.91 9.18
N GLY A 113 0.80 13.68 9.56
CA GLY A 113 1.38 14.25 10.78
C GLY A 113 0.53 13.96 12.04
N PRO A 114 0.43 14.90 13.00
CA PRO A 114 -0.35 14.74 14.22
C PRO A 114 -1.84 14.46 14.01
N ALA A 115 -2.39 14.75 12.83
CA ALA A 115 -3.81 14.60 12.50
C ALA A 115 -4.25 13.13 12.44
N GLY A 116 -3.35 12.21 12.09
CA GLY A 116 -3.73 10.81 11.88
C GLY A 116 -2.60 9.81 11.67
N GLN A 117 -1.36 10.25 11.53
CA GLN A 117 -0.23 9.34 11.34
C GLN A 117 -0.07 8.46 12.58
N ALA A 118 -0.12 7.14 12.36
CA ALA A 118 -0.02 6.12 13.41
C ALA A 118 -1.04 6.24 14.57
N LYS A 119 -2.12 7.02 14.39
CA LYS A 119 -3.20 7.15 15.36
C LYS A 119 -4.41 6.30 14.96
N ASN A 120 -5.07 5.70 15.95
CA ASN A 120 -6.37 5.05 15.78
C ASN A 120 -7.51 6.08 15.81
N VAL A 121 -7.40 7.09 14.95
CA VAL A 121 -8.49 8.05 14.75
C VAL A 121 -9.65 7.30 14.08
N ALA A 122 -10.87 7.48 14.60
CA ALA A 122 -12.05 6.87 14.03
C ALA A 122 -12.18 7.28 12.56
N HIS A 123 -12.59 6.33 11.70
CA HIS A 123 -12.87 6.57 10.27
C HIS A 123 -14.00 7.61 10.03
N ASN A 124 -14.59 8.12 11.12
CA ASN A 124 -15.71 9.06 11.17
C ASN A 124 -15.27 10.52 11.35
N LEU A 125 -13.96 10.82 11.40
CA LEU A 125 -13.48 12.21 11.43
C LEU A 125 -13.72 12.84 10.05
N LYS A 126 -14.94 13.38 9.89
CA LYS A 126 -15.52 13.86 8.63
C LYS A 126 -14.80 15.07 8.04
N LYS A 127 -13.98 15.78 8.82
CA LYS A 127 -13.32 17.03 8.42
C LYS A 127 -11.90 17.08 9.00
N MET A 128 -10.92 17.35 8.15
CA MET A 128 -9.59 17.81 8.60
C MET A 128 -9.69 19.30 8.94
N LYS A 129 -8.88 19.75 9.91
CA LYS A 129 -8.69 21.17 10.20
C LYS A 129 -7.73 21.79 9.18
N ASN A 130 -7.81 23.11 8.97
CA ASN A 130 -6.96 23.79 7.98
C ASN A 130 -5.47 23.59 8.25
N GLU A 131 -5.04 23.55 9.52
CA GLU A 131 -3.64 23.33 9.89
C GLU A 131 -3.15 21.92 9.50
N GLU A 132 -4.05 20.94 9.49
CA GLU A 132 -3.74 19.56 9.11
C GLU A 132 -3.58 19.45 7.58
N VAL A 133 -4.40 20.20 6.83
CA VAL A 133 -4.29 20.31 5.36
C VAL A 133 -3.01 21.05 4.97
N GLU A 134 -2.68 22.16 5.64
CA GLU A 134 -1.42 22.88 5.44
C GLU A 134 -0.20 22.00 5.73
N SER A 135 -0.24 21.21 6.83
CA SER A 135 0.83 20.27 7.15
C SER A 135 0.98 19.18 6.09
N PHE A 136 -0.13 18.67 5.55
CA PHE A 136 -0.12 17.66 4.48
C PHE A 136 0.47 18.23 3.19
N GLN A 137 0.02 19.42 2.79
CA GLN A 137 0.54 20.13 1.62
C GLN A 137 2.06 20.33 1.73
N LYS A 138 2.54 20.77 2.89
CA LYS A 138 3.96 20.97 3.15
C LYS A 138 4.75 19.67 3.17
N PHE A 139 4.19 18.59 3.71
CA PHE A 139 4.86 17.29 3.75
C PHE A 139 5.09 16.72 2.34
N PHE A 140 4.09 16.85 1.45
CA PHE A 140 4.16 16.35 0.08
C PHE A 140 4.63 17.40 -0.95
N ASN A 141 4.99 18.61 -0.50
CA ASN A 141 5.40 19.73 -1.35
C ASN A 141 4.41 20.02 -2.50
N ILE A 142 3.11 20.03 -2.21
CA ILE A 142 2.07 20.25 -3.24
C ILE A 142 2.03 21.76 -3.59
N PRO A 143 2.20 22.18 -4.84
CA PRO A 143 2.33 23.59 -5.20
C PRO A 143 0.95 24.27 -5.30
N LEU A 144 0.37 24.61 -4.14
CA LEU A 144 -0.86 25.37 -3.99
C LEU A 144 -0.62 26.58 -3.09
N GLU A 145 -1.24 27.71 -3.43
CA GLU A 145 -1.23 28.91 -2.61
C GLU A 145 -2.15 28.77 -1.39
N LYS A 146 -1.96 29.61 -0.38
CA LYS A 146 -2.68 29.51 0.91
C LYS A 146 -4.19 29.57 0.74
N GLU A 147 -4.69 30.48 -0.10
CA GLU A 147 -6.12 30.64 -0.37
C GLU A 147 -6.71 29.37 -1.00
N GLN A 148 -5.96 28.72 -1.89
CA GLN A 148 -6.36 27.48 -2.55
C GLN A 148 -6.41 26.30 -1.56
N ILE A 149 -5.48 26.28 -0.60
CA ILE A 149 -5.47 25.30 0.49
C ILE A 149 -6.71 25.46 1.37
N VAL A 150 -7.04 26.69 1.77
CA VAL A 150 -8.23 26.99 2.59
C VAL A 150 -9.52 26.59 1.85
N ASN A 151 -9.56 26.78 0.54
CA ASN A 151 -10.69 26.41 -0.31
C ASN A 151 -10.73 24.92 -0.69
N LEU A 152 -9.74 24.12 -0.30
CA LEU A 152 -9.59 22.71 -0.68
C LEU A 152 -9.60 22.49 -2.20
N GLU A 153 -8.93 23.39 -2.94
CA GLU A 153 -8.85 23.28 -4.39
C GLU A 153 -8.04 22.05 -4.84
N PHE A 154 -8.45 21.47 -5.97
CA PHE A 154 -7.69 20.40 -6.58
C PHE A 154 -6.45 20.94 -7.28
N TYR A 155 -5.29 20.36 -6.96
CA TYR A 155 -4.10 20.58 -7.77
C TYR A 155 -4.12 19.70 -9.03
N ARG A 156 -4.03 20.33 -10.19
CA ARG A 156 -3.83 19.67 -11.48
C ARG A 156 -2.64 20.35 -12.18
N PRO A 157 -1.52 19.64 -12.40
CA PRO A 157 -0.42 20.18 -13.19
C PRO A 157 -0.88 20.52 -14.61
N ALA A 158 -0.18 21.45 -15.27
CA ALA A 158 -0.46 21.82 -16.66
C ALA A 158 -0.34 20.62 -17.61
N GLU A 159 -1.11 20.60 -18.69
CA GLU A 159 -1.15 19.46 -19.64
C GLU A 159 0.20 19.20 -20.33
N ASP A 160 1.04 20.22 -20.46
CA ASP A 160 2.38 20.18 -21.04
C ASP A 160 3.50 20.00 -20.01
N SER A 161 3.15 19.89 -18.72
CA SER A 161 4.10 19.63 -17.63
C SER A 161 4.83 18.29 -17.79
N PRO A 162 6.08 18.18 -17.29
CA PRO A 162 6.81 16.91 -17.33
C PRO A 162 6.09 15.79 -16.58
N GLU A 163 5.38 16.11 -15.49
CA GLU A 163 4.62 15.16 -14.68
C GLU A 163 3.48 14.53 -15.48
N ILE A 164 2.67 15.34 -16.17
CA ILE A 164 1.55 14.85 -16.98
C ILE A 164 2.03 14.09 -18.20
N LYS A 165 3.10 14.56 -18.86
CA LYS A 165 3.72 13.84 -19.98
C LYS A 165 4.21 12.46 -19.55
N TYR A 166 4.91 12.38 -18.42
CA TYR A 166 5.39 11.11 -17.87
C TYR A 166 4.23 10.18 -17.50
N LEU A 167 3.24 10.68 -16.75
CA LEU A 167 2.06 9.91 -16.33
C LEU A 167 1.33 9.29 -17.53
N LYS A 168 1.05 10.08 -18.56
CA LYS A 168 0.35 9.62 -19.77
C LYS A 168 1.19 8.61 -20.55
N ALA A 169 2.47 8.87 -20.77
CA ALA A 169 3.36 7.96 -21.48
C ALA A 169 3.46 6.58 -20.81
N ARG A 170 3.57 6.54 -19.47
CA ARG A 170 3.57 5.28 -18.72
C ARG A 170 2.25 4.52 -18.82
N ARG A 171 1.11 5.21 -18.83
CA ARG A 171 -0.20 4.56 -19.02
C ARG A 171 -0.37 4.03 -20.43
N GLU A 172 0.06 4.78 -21.44
CA GLU A 172 0.02 4.36 -22.83
C GLU A 172 0.85 3.09 -23.06
N GLU A 173 2.09 3.04 -22.57
CA GLU A 173 2.95 1.85 -22.63
C GLU A 173 2.35 0.62 -21.93
N LEU A 174 1.49 0.84 -20.93
CA LEU A 174 0.82 -0.22 -20.16
C LEU A 174 -0.61 -0.52 -20.64
N GLY A 175 -0.96 -0.12 -21.86
CA GLY A 175 -2.24 -0.47 -22.49
C GLY A 175 -3.42 0.43 -22.14
N GLY A 176 -3.18 1.65 -21.66
CA GLY A 176 -4.21 2.66 -21.41
C GLY A 176 -4.52 2.90 -19.93
N TYR A 177 -5.71 3.40 -19.59
CA TYR A 177 -6.10 3.76 -18.22
C TYR A 177 -6.81 2.60 -17.51
N LEU A 178 -6.58 2.45 -16.20
CA LEU A 178 -7.23 1.46 -15.33
C LEU A 178 -7.63 2.12 -13.99
N PRO A 179 -8.69 1.65 -13.31
CA PRO A 179 -9.56 0.54 -13.70
C PRO A 179 -10.53 0.93 -14.84
N GLN A 180 -10.85 -0.03 -15.71
CA GLN A 180 -11.86 0.11 -16.76
C GLN A 180 -12.83 -1.07 -16.69
N ARG A 181 -14.12 -0.81 -16.92
CA ARG A 181 -15.16 -1.83 -17.00
C ARG A 181 -15.83 -1.75 -18.36
N HIS A 182 -15.93 -2.90 -19.04
CA HIS A 182 -16.69 -3.06 -20.27
C HIS A 182 -17.92 -3.92 -19.97
N ASP A 183 -19.10 -3.43 -20.35
CA ASP A 183 -20.40 -4.07 -20.09
C ASP A 183 -21.11 -4.54 -21.36
N ARG A 184 -20.50 -4.32 -22.52
CA ARG A 184 -20.95 -4.83 -23.82
C ARG A 184 -20.17 -6.09 -24.16
N CYS A 185 -20.89 -7.11 -24.62
CA CYS A 185 -20.33 -8.35 -25.14
C CYS A 185 -21.08 -8.75 -26.41
N GLU A 186 -20.46 -9.60 -27.23
CA GLU A 186 -21.12 -10.20 -28.38
C GLU A 186 -22.37 -10.97 -27.92
N PRO A 187 -23.54 -10.75 -28.53
CA PRO A 187 -24.74 -11.48 -28.17
C PRO A 187 -24.54 -12.99 -28.37
N VAL A 188 -24.72 -13.76 -27.30
CA VAL A 188 -24.80 -15.21 -27.41
C VAL A 188 -26.23 -15.56 -27.82
N GLN A 189 -26.39 -16.22 -28.97
CA GLN A 189 -27.69 -16.73 -29.39
C GLN A 189 -28.13 -17.80 -28.40
N ALA A 190 -29.25 -17.56 -27.70
CA ALA A 190 -29.88 -18.58 -26.88
C ALA A 190 -30.35 -19.75 -27.77
N PRO A 191 -30.27 -21.00 -27.29
CA PRO A 191 -30.90 -22.11 -28.00
C PRO A 191 -32.41 -21.83 -28.16
N GLY A 192 -33.00 -22.38 -29.21
CA GLY A 192 -34.45 -22.35 -29.37
C GLY A 192 -35.16 -23.12 -28.26
N LEU A 193 -36.47 -22.91 -28.09
CA LEU A 193 -37.27 -23.60 -27.06
C LEU A 193 -37.34 -25.12 -27.28
N ASP A 194 -37.06 -25.58 -28.51
CA ASP A 194 -37.07 -26.98 -28.91
C ASP A 194 -36.10 -27.84 -28.09
N VAL A 195 -35.00 -27.27 -27.59
CA VAL A 195 -34.08 -28.00 -26.70
C VAL A 195 -34.72 -28.39 -25.36
N PHE A 196 -35.84 -27.76 -25.01
CA PHE A 196 -36.59 -28.03 -23.78
C PHE A 196 -37.83 -28.90 -24.03
N ASP A 197 -38.06 -29.40 -25.25
CA ASP A 197 -39.29 -30.13 -25.63
C ASP A 197 -39.59 -31.33 -24.72
N GLU A 198 -38.58 -32.05 -24.24
CA GLU A 198 -38.75 -33.16 -23.30
C GLU A 198 -39.34 -32.70 -21.97
N PHE A 199 -38.85 -31.58 -21.45
CA PHE A 199 -39.34 -30.98 -20.20
C PHE A 199 -40.70 -30.30 -20.38
N LEU A 200 -40.93 -29.67 -21.53
CA LEU A 200 -42.20 -29.01 -21.86
C LEU A 200 -43.35 -30.01 -22.03
N LYS A 201 -43.07 -31.25 -22.44
CA LYS A 201 -44.06 -32.33 -22.52
C LYS A 201 -44.49 -32.87 -21.14
N GLY A 202 -43.75 -32.53 -20.08
CA GLY A 202 -43.99 -33.02 -18.72
C GLY A 202 -43.66 -34.51 -18.55
N THR A 203 -43.71 -34.98 -17.30
CA THR A 203 -43.33 -36.35 -16.92
C THR A 203 -44.46 -37.37 -17.00
N GLY A 204 -45.58 -37.00 -17.64
CA GLY A 204 -46.80 -37.80 -17.68
C GLY A 204 -47.31 -38.08 -16.27
N ASP A 205 -47.43 -39.36 -15.92
CA ASP A 205 -47.96 -39.81 -14.63
C ASP A 205 -46.89 -39.88 -13.51
N LYS A 206 -45.62 -39.56 -13.81
CA LYS A 206 -44.54 -39.60 -12.82
C LYS A 206 -44.41 -38.26 -12.12
N GLU A 207 -44.35 -38.28 -10.78
CA GLU A 207 -43.98 -37.10 -10.02
C GLU A 207 -42.52 -36.74 -10.30
N ALA A 208 -42.26 -35.44 -10.48
CA ALA A 208 -40.92 -34.93 -10.63
C ALA A 208 -40.66 -33.73 -9.72
N SER A 209 -39.43 -33.62 -9.22
CA SER A 209 -38.95 -32.44 -8.51
C SER A 209 -38.29 -31.47 -9.48
N THR A 210 -38.19 -30.21 -9.08
CA THR A 210 -37.47 -29.18 -9.86
C THR A 210 -35.98 -29.50 -10.04
N THR A 211 -35.38 -30.31 -9.15
CA THR A 211 -33.99 -30.79 -9.31
C THR A 211 -33.85 -31.83 -10.43
N MET A 212 -34.90 -32.61 -10.72
CA MET A 212 -34.86 -33.55 -11.85
C MET A 212 -35.10 -32.85 -13.20
N ALA A 213 -35.58 -31.60 -13.19
CA ALA A 213 -35.86 -30.80 -14.37
C ALA A 213 -34.82 -29.68 -14.64
N TRP A 214 -33.79 -29.55 -13.79
CA TRP A 214 -32.70 -28.55 -13.89
C TRP A 214 -31.44 -29.19 -14.48
#